data_AF-A0A7K5BHJ4-F1
#
_entry.id   AF-A0A7K5BHJ4-F1
#
_cell.length_a   1.000
_cell.length_b   1.000
_cell.length_c   1.000
_cell.angle_alpha   90.00
_cell.angle_beta   90.00
_cell.angle_gamma   90.00
#
_symmetry.space_group_name_H-M   'P 1'
#
loop_
_entity.id
_entity.type
_entity.pdbx_description
1 polymer ?
#
loop_
_entity_poly.entity_id
_entity_poly.type
_entity_poly.pdbx_seq_one_letter_code
_entity_poly.pdbx_strand_id
1 'polypeptide(L)'
;QIPQFEDVKFEAASLLSELYCQENSVDTAKPLLRKAIQISQQTPYWHCRLLFQLAQLHTLEKDLVSACDLLGVGAEYARVVGSEYTRALFLLSKGMLLLMERKLQEVHPLLTLCGQIVENWQGNPIQKESLRVFFLVLQVTHYLDAGQVKSVKPCLKQLQQCIQTISTLHDDEILPSNPADLFHWLPKEHMCVLVYLVTVMHSMQAGYLEKAQKYTDKALMQLEKLKMLDCSPILSSFQVILLEHIIMCRLVTGHKATALQEISQVCQLCQQSPRLFSNHAAQLHTLLGLYCISVNCMDNAEAQFTTALRLTTHQELWAFIVTNLASVYIREGNRHQELYSLLERINPDHNFPVSSHCLRAAAFYIRGLFSFFQGRYNEAKRFLRETLKMSNAEDLNRLTACSLVLLGHIFYVLGNHRESNNMVVPAMQLASKIPDMSVQLWSSALLRDLNKACGNAMDAHEAAQMHQNFSQQLLQDHIEACSLPEHNLITWTDGPPPVQFQAQNGPTTSLASLL
;
A
#
# COMPACT_ATOMS: atom_id res chain seq x y z
N GLN A 1 -10.47 25.52 -47.42
CA GLN A 1 -10.26 24.98 -46.06
C GLN A 1 -8.96 24.20 -46.10
N ILE A 2 -8.01 24.49 -45.20
CA ILE A 2 -6.79 23.70 -45.09
C ILE A 2 -7.18 22.35 -44.44
N PRO A 3 -6.97 21.20 -45.10
CA PRO A 3 -7.16 19.90 -44.46
C PRO A 3 -6.35 19.84 -43.16
N GLN A 4 -6.89 19.25 -42.09
CA GLN A 4 -6.23 19.12 -40.76
C GLN A 4 -6.11 20.41 -39.92
N PHE A 5 -6.67 21.55 -40.35
CA PHE A 5 -6.65 22.76 -39.49
C PHE A 5 -7.42 22.59 -38.17
N GLU A 6 -8.47 21.76 -38.16
CA GLU A 6 -9.20 21.43 -36.93
C GLU A 6 -8.34 20.63 -35.94
N ASP A 7 -7.46 19.73 -36.41
CA ASP A 7 -6.56 18.97 -35.55
C ASP A 7 -5.56 19.90 -34.83
N VAL A 8 -5.05 20.89 -35.55
CA VAL A 8 -4.16 21.92 -34.96
C VAL A 8 -4.87 22.72 -33.87
N LYS A 9 -6.15 23.07 -34.08
CA LYS A 9 -6.93 23.80 -33.07
C LYS A 9 -7.13 22.98 -31.80
N PHE A 10 -7.49 21.70 -31.93
CA PHE A 10 -7.75 20.84 -30.79
C PHE A 10 -6.46 20.47 -30.04
N GLU A 11 -5.35 20.24 -30.75
CA GLU A 11 -4.03 20.07 -30.12
C GLU A 11 -3.61 21.33 -29.37
N ALA A 12 -3.79 22.52 -29.98
CA ALA A 12 -3.49 23.78 -29.30
C ALA A 12 -4.34 23.98 -28.03
N ALA A 13 -5.63 23.63 -28.07
CA ALA A 13 -6.51 23.69 -26.90
C ALA A 13 -6.09 22.69 -25.81
N SER A 14 -5.68 21.46 -26.21
CA SER A 14 -5.18 20.43 -25.31
C SER A 14 -3.91 20.90 -24.60
N LEU A 15 -2.91 21.35 -25.34
CA LEU A 15 -1.63 21.82 -24.80
C LEU A 15 -1.80 23.07 -23.93
N LEU A 16 -2.63 24.02 -24.34
CA LEU A 16 -2.89 25.23 -23.55
C LEU A 16 -3.56 24.89 -22.20
N SER A 17 -4.48 23.92 -22.20
CA SER A 17 -5.08 23.41 -20.96
C SER A 17 -4.05 22.72 -20.05
N GLU A 18 -3.11 21.96 -20.61
CA GLU A 18 -2.01 21.35 -19.83
C GLU A 18 -1.11 22.42 -19.20
N LEU A 19 -0.78 23.48 -19.95
CA LEU A 19 0.00 24.61 -19.43
C LEU A 19 -0.73 25.32 -18.29
N TYR A 20 -2.02 25.63 -18.45
CA TYR A 20 -2.80 26.22 -17.37
C TYR A 20 -2.88 25.31 -16.14
N CYS A 21 -2.93 23.99 -16.34
CA CYS A 21 -2.87 23.04 -15.24
C CYS A 21 -1.51 23.07 -14.51
N GLN A 22 -0.40 23.24 -15.23
CA GLN A 22 0.93 23.39 -14.63
C GLN A 22 1.07 24.70 -13.85
N GLU A 23 0.43 25.77 -14.31
CA GLU A 23 0.35 27.07 -13.63
C GLU A 23 -0.73 27.13 -12.53
N ASN A 24 -1.35 25.99 -12.19
CA ASN A 24 -2.41 25.89 -11.18
C ASN A 24 -3.66 26.76 -11.48
N SER A 25 -3.86 27.15 -12.75
CA SER A 25 -4.97 27.98 -13.24
C SER A 25 -6.08 27.13 -13.86
N VAL A 26 -6.66 26.20 -13.08
CA VAL A 26 -7.65 25.23 -13.61
C VAL A 26 -8.96 25.90 -14.06
N ASP A 27 -9.33 27.03 -13.46
CA ASP A 27 -10.54 27.79 -13.79
C ASP A 27 -10.55 28.38 -15.20
N THR A 28 -9.38 28.67 -15.78
CA THR A 28 -9.27 29.16 -17.17
C THR A 28 -9.21 28.02 -18.17
N ALA A 29 -8.69 26.86 -17.79
CA ALA A 29 -8.60 25.66 -18.63
C ALA A 29 -9.98 25.03 -18.90
N LYS A 30 -10.86 24.95 -17.89
CA LYS A 30 -12.18 24.29 -18.03
C LYS A 30 -13.08 24.93 -19.11
N PRO A 31 -13.30 26.27 -19.17
CA PRO A 31 -14.10 26.89 -20.22
C PRO A 31 -13.52 26.69 -21.62
N LEU A 32 -12.19 26.72 -21.75
CA LEU A 32 -11.48 26.46 -23.00
C LEU A 32 -11.79 25.04 -23.51
N LEU A 33 -11.61 24.03 -22.66
CA LEU A 33 -11.91 22.64 -23.02
C LEU A 33 -13.39 22.42 -23.32
N ARG A 34 -14.32 23.00 -22.53
CA ARG A 34 -15.76 22.89 -22.81
C ARG A 34 -16.12 23.42 -24.19
N LYS A 35 -15.53 24.55 -24.60
CA LYS A 35 -15.72 25.11 -25.94
C LYS A 35 -15.13 24.21 -27.02
N ALA A 36 -13.94 23.64 -26.79
CA ALA A 36 -13.32 22.70 -27.72
C ALA A 36 -14.16 21.41 -27.89
N ILE A 37 -14.70 20.86 -26.79
CA ILE A 37 -15.57 19.67 -26.79
C ILE A 37 -16.86 19.90 -27.58
N GLN A 38 -17.46 21.10 -27.49
CA GLN A 38 -18.65 21.45 -28.26
C GLN A 38 -18.41 21.39 -29.78
N ILE A 39 -17.20 21.71 -30.23
CA ILE A 39 -16.85 21.80 -31.65
C ILE A 39 -16.30 20.46 -32.18
N SER A 40 -15.67 19.65 -31.33
CA SER A 40 -15.00 18.40 -31.71
C SER A 40 -15.90 17.18 -31.95
N GLN A 41 -17.23 17.32 -31.87
CA GLN A 41 -18.17 16.18 -31.98
C GLN A 41 -18.01 15.34 -33.26
N GLN A 42 -17.53 15.97 -34.35
CA GLN A 42 -17.30 15.33 -35.65
C GLN A 42 -15.90 14.69 -35.78
N THR A 43 -15.03 14.87 -34.78
CA THR A 43 -13.66 14.32 -34.74
C THR A 43 -13.52 13.39 -33.52
N PRO A 44 -13.88 12.09 -33.64
CA PRO A 44 -14.02 11.20 -32.50
C PRO A 44 -12.80 11.09 -31.59
N TYR A 45 -11.60 11.04 -32.18
CA TYR A 45 -10.35 11.06 -31.42
C TYR A 45 -10.28 12.30 -30.51
N TRP A 46 -10.35 13.49 -31.08
CA TRP A 46 -10.24 14.74 -30.33
C TRP A 46 -11.35 14.92 -29.30
N HIS A 47 -12.58 14.51 -29.64
CA HIS A 47 -13.69 14.56 -28.70
C HIS A 47 -13.40 13.74 -27.44
N CYS A 48 -12.97 12.48 -27.60
CA CYS A 48 -12.62 11.63 -26.48
C CYS A 48 -11.42 12.15 -25.67
N ARG A 49 -10.36 12.66 -26.34
CA ARG A 49 -9.17 13.22 -25.66
C ARG A 49 -9.54 14.38 -24.75
N LEU A 50 -10.31 15.33 -25.28
CA LEU A 50 -10.72 16.52 -24.54
C LEU A 50 -11.67 16.18 -23.38
N LEU A 51 -12.53 15.17 -23.53
CA LEU A 51 -13.38 14.67 -22.43
C LEU A 51 -12.55 14.06 -21.29
N PHE A 52 -11.56 13.22 -21.60
CA PHE A 52 -10.63 12.70 -20.57
C PHE A 52 -9.88 13.82 -19.87
N GLN A 53 -9.38 14.79 -20.63
CA GLN A 53 -8.63 15.91 -20.07
C GLN A 53 -9.50 16.78 -19.15
N LEU A 54 -10.74 17.08 -19.54
CA LEU A 54 -11.65 17.84 -18.70
C LEU A 54 -12.06 17.05 -17.45
N ALA A 55 -12.25 15.72 -17.55
CA ALA A 55 -12.51 14.86 -16.38
C ALA A 55 -11.33 14.86 -15.41
N GLN A 56 -10.10 14.87 -15.93
CA GLN A 56 -8.88 14.99 -15.13
C GLN A 56 -8.82 16.33 -14.39
N LEU A 57 -9.19 17.44 -15.03
CA LEU A 57 -9.26 18.75 -14.36
C LEU A 57 -10.27 18.76 -13.21
N HIS A 58 -11.48 18.22 -13.42
CA HIS A 58 -12.47 18.08 -12.35
C HIS A 58 -11.96 17.19 -11.20
N THR A 59 -11.20 16.14 -11.52
CA THR A 59 -10.56 15.27 -10.52
C THR A 59 -9.52 16.02 -9.68
N LEU A 60 -8.72 16.89 -10.30
CA LEU A 60 -7.73 17.71 -9.59
C LEU A 60 -8.38 18.69 -8.60
N GLU A 61 -9.57 19.21 -8.92
CA GLU A 61 -10.37 20.06 -8.03
C GLU A 61 -11.18 19.26 -7.00
N LYS A 62 -11.05 17.93 -6.99
CA LYS A 62 -11.82 17.00 -6.15
C LYS A 62 -13.33 17.03 -6.44
N ASP A 63 -13.75 17.53 -7.60
CA ASP A 63 -15.12 17.46 -8.11
C ASP A 63 -15.34 16.14 -8.86
N LEU A 64 -15.39 15.05 -8.09
CA LEU A 64 -15.46 13.69 -8.62
C LEU A 64 -16.83 13.36 -9.23
N VAL A 65 -17.90 14.06 -8.82
CA VAL A 65 -19.24 13.89 -9.41
C VAL A 65 -19.22 14.35 -10.86
N SER A 66 -18.80 15.58 -11.14
CA SER A 66 -18.71 16.09 -12.51
C SER A 66 -17.74 15.27 -13.37
N ALA A 67 -16.63 14.80 -12.80
CA ALA A 67 -15.70 13.92 -13.51
C ALA A 67 -16.37 12.59 -13.90
N CYS A 68 -17.09 11.93 -12.98
CA CYS A 68 -17.82 10.70 -13.23
C CYS A 68 -18.95 10.86 -14.26
N ASP A 69 -19.64 12.00 -14.25
CA ASP A 69 -20.68 12.31 -15.24
C ASP A 69 -20.08 12.49 -16.63
N LEU A 70 -18.97 13.23 -16.73
CA LEU A 70 -18.28 13.46 -18.00
C LEU A 70 -17.72 12.18 -18.60
N LEU A 71 -17.15 11.29 -17.77
CA LEU A 71 -16.72 9.96 -18.21
C LEU A 71 -17.90 9.10 -18.68
N GLY A 72 -19.08 9.27 -18.07
CA GLY A 72 -20.32 8.63 -18.53
C GLY A 72 -20.75 9.13 -19.91
N VAL A 73 -20.69 10.44 -20.15
CA VAL A 73 -20.95 11.05 -21.46
C VAL A 73 -19.97 10.53 -22.51
N GLY A 74 -18.68 10.44 -22.17
CA GLY A 74 -17.65 9.88 -23.05
C GLY A 74 -17.89 8.41 -23.40
N ALA A 75 -18.30 7.59 -22.42
CA ALA A 75 -18.63 6.18 -22.67
C ALA A 75 -19.82 6.03 -23.63
N GLU A 76 -20.84 6.87 -23.50
CA GLU A 76 -22.00 6.86 -24.39
C GLU A 76 -21.65 7.36 -25.80
N TYR A 77 -20.83 8.41 -25.90
CA TYR A 77 -20.32 8.87 -27.20
C TYR A 77 -19.51 7.78 -27.91
N ALA A 78 -18.60 7.11 -27.20
CA ALA A 78 -17.79 6.02 -27.77
C ALA A 78 -18.68 4.87 -28.27
N ARG A 79 -19.77 4.55 -27.56
CA ARG A 79 -20.79 3.58 -28.01
C ARG A 79 -21.44 4.00 -29.32
N VAL A 80 -21.82 5.28 -29.46
CA VAL A 80 -22.45 5.82 -30.68
C VAL A 80 -21.51 5.78 -31.89
N VAL A 81 -20.21 6.04 -31.66
CA VAL A 81 -19.17 5.97 -32.70
C VAL A 81 -18.74 4.51 -32.99
N GLY A 82 -19.28 3.53 -32.26
CA GLY A 82 -18.96 2.10 -32.46
C GLY A 82 -17.58 1.68 -31.94
N SER A 83 -17.03 2.42 -30.96
CA SER A 83 -15.76 2.11 -30.30
C SER A 83 -16.02 1.51 -28.91
N GLU A 84 -16.11 0.17 -28.86
CA GLU A 84 -16.24 -0.55 -27.58
C GLU A 84 -14.95 -0.50 -26.74
N TYR A 85 -13.78 -0.38 -27.39
CA TYR A 85 -12.50 -0.23 -26.70
C TYR A 85 -12.44 1.08 -25.89
N THR A 86 -12.72 2.22 -26.53
CA THR A 86 -12.71 3.52 -25.86
C THR A 86 -13.82 3.65 -24.85
N ARG A 87 -14.99 3.04 -25.13
CA ARG A 87 -16.07 2.92 -24.15
C ARG A 87 -15.59 2.20 -22.89
N ALA A 88 -14.86 1.09 -23.02
CA ALA A 88 -14.29 0.39 -21.87
C ALA A 88 -13.31 1.29 -21.09
N LEU A 89 -12.45 2.06 -21.76
CA LEU A 89 -11.53 3.01 -21.11
C LEU A 89 -12.26 4.07 -20.27
N PHE A 90 -13.33 4.65 -20.80
CA PHE A 90 -14.15 5.62 -20.07
C PHE A 90 -14.81 4.99 -18.83
N LEU A 91 -15.41 3.81 -19.00
CA LEU A 91 -16.06 3.12 -17.90
C LEU A 91 -15.05 2.70 -16.82
N LEU A 92 -13.89 2.14 -17.19
CA LEU A 92 -12.84 1.78 -16.24
C LEU A 92 -12.31 3.00 -15.49
N SER A 93 -12.12 4.12 -16.18
CA SER A 93 -11.73 5.39 -15.54
C SER A 93 -12.80 5.89 -14.56
N LYS A 94 -14.08 5.76 -14.91
CA LYS A 94 -15.20 6.08 -14.00
C LYS A 94 -15.20 5.15 -12.80
N GLY A 95 -14.98 3.85 -13.01
CA GLY A 95 -14.84 2.86 -11.95
C GLY A 95 -13.71 3.19 -10.97
N MET A 96 -12.57 3.67 -11.49
CA MET A 96 -11.45 4.14 -10.66
C MET A 96 -11.85 5.30 -9.74
N LEU A 97 -12.54 6.32 -10.26
CA LEU A 97 -12.98 7.46 -9.45
C LEU A 97 -14.03 7.06 -8.40
N LEU A 98 -14.99 6.21 -8.77
CA LEU A 98 -16.01 5.71 -7.85
C LEU A 98 -15.40 4.84 -6.73
N LEU A 99 -14.34 4.09 -7.02
CA LEU A 99 -13.55 3.37 -6.01
C LEU A 99 -12.86 4.34 -5.05
N MET A 100 -12.28 5.45 -5.55
CA MET A 100 -11.71 6.48 -4.70
C MET A 100 -12.73 7.13 -3.77
N GLU A 101 -13.98 7.31 -4.22
CA GLU A 101 -15.11 7.79 -3.40
C GLU A 101 -15.77 6.71 -2.53
N ARG A 102 -15.36 5.44 -2.65
CA ARG A 102 -15.96 4.29 -1.95
C ARG A 102 -17.44 4.08 -2.26
N LYS A 103 -17.90 4.47 -3.44
CA LYS A 103 -19.29 4.25 -3.90
C LYS A 103 -19.50 2.82 -4.40
N LEU A 104 -19.29 1.83 -3.53
CA LEU A 104 -19.26 0.41 -3.90
C LEU A 104 -20.54 -0.09 -4.59
N GLN A 105 -21.70 0.46 -4.21
CA GLN A 105 -22.99 0.13 -4.83
C GLN A 105 -23.06 0.49 -6.32
N GLU A 106 -22.38 1.55 -6.73
CA GLU A 106 -22.31 1.98 -8.13
C GLU A 106 -21.15 1.31 -8.88
N VAL A 107 -20.03 1.04 -8.19
CA VAL A 107 -18.84 0.40 -8.77
C VAL A 107 -19.13 -1.03 -9.22
N HIS A 108 -19.78 -1.85 -8.38
CA HIS A 108 -19.99 -3.26 -8.69
C HIS A 108 -20.73 -3.52 -10.02
N PRO A 109 -21.91 -2.91 -10.29
CA PRO A 109 -22.59 -3.11 -11.58
C PRO A 109 -21.77 -2.57 -12.76
N LEU A 110 -21.04 -1.46 -12.56
CA LEU A 110 -20.15 -0.91 -13.59
C LEU A 110 -19.03 -1.89 -13.93
N LEU A 111 -18.35 -2.46 -12.94
CA LEU A 111 -17.27 -3.43 -13.17
C LEU A 111 -17.78 -4.73 -13.80
N THR A 112 -19.00 -5.17 -13.46
CA THR A 112 -19.63 -6.31 -14.14
C THR A 112 -19.83 -6.03 -15.63
N LEU A 113 -20.34 -4.85 -15.98
CA LEU A 113 -20.49 -4.43 -17.37
C LEU A 113 -19.14 -4.33 -18.08
N CYS A 114 -18.13 -3.71 -17.45
CA CYS A 114 -16.78 -3.63 -18.01
C CYS A 114 -16.19 -5.02 -18.27
N GLY A 115 -16.36 -5.96 -17.34
CA GLY A 115 -15.88 -7.34 -17.51
C GLY A 115 -16.45 -7.99 -18.77
N GLN A 116 -17.75 -7.85 -19.00
CA GLN A 116 -18.41 -8.37 -20.21
C GLN A 116 -17.87 -7.72 -21.49
N ILE A 117 -17.65 -6.40 -21.49
CA ILE A 117 -17.10 -5.69 -22.65
C ILE A 117 -15.67 -6.17 -22.94
N VAL A 118 -14.82 -6.26 -21.92
CA VAL A 118 -13.41 -6.66 -22.05
C VAL A 118 -13.27 -8.10 -22.53
N GLU A 119 -14.10 -9.03 -22.04
CA GLU A 119 -14.08 -10.42 -22.47
C GLU A 119 -14.50 -10.58 -23.94
N ASN A 120 -15.60 -9.91 -24.32
CA ASN A 120 -16.21 -10.02 -25.64
C ASN A 120 -15.50 -9.23 -26.74
N TRP A 121 -14.65 -8.26 -26.40
CA TRP A 121 -13.97 -7.45 -27.39
C TRP A 121 -12.93 -8.26 -28.19
N GLN A 122 -12.97 -8.14 -29.52
CA GLN A 122 -12.16 -8.92 -30.48
C GLN A 122 -11.32 -8.02 -31.40
N GLY A 123 -10.61 -7.03 -30.84
CA GLY A 123 -9.69 -6.17 -31.60
C GLY A 123 -8.22 -6.55 -31.42
N ASN A 124 -7.34 -5.55 -31.51
CA ASN A 124 -5.88 -5.74 -31.40
C ASN A 124 -5.51 -6.48 -30.08
N PRO A 125 -4.72 -7.57 -30.15
CA PRO A 125 -4.34 -8.34 -28.96
C PRO A 125 -3.67 -7.52 -27.85
N ILE A 126 -2.80 -6.57 -28.19
CA ILE A 126 -2.11 -5.71 -27.20
C ILE A 126 -3.12 -4.80 -26.49
N GLN A 127 -4.03 -4.19 -27.25
CA GLN A 127 -5.10 -3.34 -26.70
C GLN A 127 -6.05 -4.15 -25.81
N LYS A 128 -6.38 -5.39 -26.20
CA LYS A 128 -7.21 -6.29 -25.41
C LYS A 128 -6.57 -6.57 -24.06
N GLU A 129 -5.29 -6.97 -24.07
CA GLU A 129 -4.56 -7.24 -22.85
C GLU A 129 -4.37 -5.96 -22.01
N SER A 130 -4.19 -4.80 -22.63
CA SER A 130 -4.11 -3.51 -21.91
C SER A 130 -5.41 -3.18 -21.16
N LEU A 131 -6.58 -3.42 -21.78
CA LEU A 131 -7.87 -3.28 -21.09
C LEU A 131 -8.01 -4.28 -19.93
N ARG A 132 -7.58 -5.53 -20.14
CA ARG A 132 -7.57 -6.56 -19.09
C ARG A 132 -6.67 -6.15 -17.93
N VAL A 133 -5.48 -5.61 -18.19
CA VAL A 133 -4.57 -5.09 -17.15
C VAL A 133 -5.25 -3.98 -16.37
N PHE A 134 -5.86 -2.99 -17.03
CA PHE A 134 -6.56 -1.89 -16.34
C PHE A 134 -7.68 -2.43 -15.44
N PHE A 135 -8.55 -3.27 -15.99
CA PHE A 135 -9.65 -3.89 -15.24
C PHE A 135 -9.15 -4.69 -14.03
N LEU A 136 -8.15 -5.55 -14.23
CA LEU A 136 -7.61 -6.40 -13.16
C LEU A 136 -6.85 -5.60 -12.11
N VAL A 137 -6.14 -4.52 -12.47
CA VAL A 137 -5.51 -3.61 -11.49
C VAL A 137 -6.56 -2.98 -10.58
N LEU A 138 -7.69 -2.50 -11.12
CA LEU A 138 -8.79 -1.95 -10.31
C LEU A 138 -9.39 -3.00 -9.36
N GLN A 139 -9.61 -4.22 -9.85
CA GLN A 139 -10.09 -5.30 -8.98
C GLN A 139 -9.09 -5.64 -7.88
N VAL A 140 -7.81 -5.82 -8.23
CA VAL A 140 -6.78 -6.20 -7.26
C VAL A 140 -6.60 -5.11 -6.21
N THR A 141 -6.51 -3.85 -6.60
CA THR A 141 -6.39 -2.72 -5.66
C THR A 141 -7.61 -2.61 -4.75
N HIS A 142 -8.83 -2.78 -5.28
CA HIS A 142 -10.05 -2.82 -4.47
C HIS A 142 -10.03 -3.92 -3.41
N TYR A 143 -9.65 -5.16 -3.78
CA TYR A 143 -9.55 -6.27 -2.82
C TYR A 143 -8.47 -6.03 -1.76
N LEU A 144 -7.32 -5.48 -2.15
CA LEU A 144 -6.23 -5.16 -1.21
C LEU A 144 -6.63 -4.06 -0.22
N ASP A 145 -7.34 -3.03 -0.67
CA ASP A 145 -7.87 -1.96 0.19
C ASP A 145 -8.90 -2.51 1.19
N ALA A 146 -9.79 -3.40 0.72
CA ALA A 146 -10.70 -4.16 1.57
C ALA A 146 -10.00 -5.16 2.52
N GLY A 147 -8.69 -5.37 2.38
CA GLY A 147 -7.91 -6.31 3.19
C GLY A 147 -8.19 -7.79 2.88
N GLN A 148 -8.67 -8.09 1.68
CA GLN A 148 -9.05 -9.44 1.23
C GLN A 148 -7.91 -10.12 0.44
N VAL A 149 -6.84 -10.44 1.16
CA VAL A 149 -5.54 -10.87 0.61
C VAL A 149 -5.58 -12.27 0.00
N LYS A 150 -6.47 -13.14 0.47
CA LYS A 150 -6.65 -14.48 -0.13
C LYS A 150 -7.52 -14.39 -1.37
N SER A 151 -8.62 -13.67 -1.27
CA SER A 151 -9.63 -13.53 -2.32
C SER A 151 -9.09 -12.88 -3.60
N VAL A 152 -8.06 -12.04 -3.49
CA VAL A 152 -7.42 -11.38 -4.65
C VAL A 152 -6.51 -12.28 -5.50
N LYS A 153 -6.07 -13.44 -4.98
CA LYS A 153 -5.09 -14.33 -5.63
C LYS A 153 -5.45 -14.72 -7.08
N PRO A 154 -6.71 -15.05 -7.43
CA PRO A 154 -7.09 -15.38 -8.80
C PRO A 154 -6.90 -14.20 -9.77
N CYS A 155 -7.40 -13.01 -9.41
CA CYS A 155 -7.27 -11.81 -10.21
C CYS A 155 -5.79 -11.41 -10.40
N LEU A 156 -4.98 -11.51 -9.34
CA LEU A 156 -3.55 -11.21 -9.42
C LEU A 156 -2.80 -12.18 -10.35
N LYS A 157 -3.13 -13.47 -10.33
CA LYS A 157 -2.54 -14.45 -11.24
C LYS A 157 -2.89 -14.13 -12.70
N GLN A 158 -4.14 -13.78 -12.98
CA GLN A 158 -4.55 -13.35 -14.33
C GLN A 158 -3.79 -12.09 -14.75
N LEU A 159 -3.63 -11.11 -13.86
CA LEU A 159 -2.90 -9.88 -14.13
C LEU A 159 -1.43 -10.14 -14.50
N GLN A 160 -0.78 -11.05 -13.78
CA GLN A 160 0.60 -11.49 -14.06
C GLN A 160 0.71 -12.24 -15.39
N GLN A 161 -0.31 -13.01 -15.78
CA GLN A 161 -0.36 -13.66 -17.08
C GLN A 161 -0.55 -12.65 -18.22
N CYS A 162 -1.45 -11.68 -18.06
CA CYS A 162 -1.69 -10.62 -19.05
C CYS A 162 -0.41 -9.86 -19.40
N ILE A 163 0.37 -9.44 -18.40
CA ILE A 163 1.61 -8.70 -18.66
C ILE A 163 2.70 -9.57 -19.31
N GLN A 164 2.73 -10.88 -18.98
CA GLN A 164 3.63 -11.82 -19.63
C GLN A 164 3.26 -11.98 -21.12
N THR A 165 1.96 -12.06 -21.43
CA THR A 165 1.47 -12.09 -22.81
C THR A 165 1.83 -10.80 -23.57
N ILE A 166 1.56 -9.62 -23.00
CA ILE A 166 1.95 -8.33 -23.61
C ILE A 166 3.44 -8.30 -23.94
N SER A 167 4.29 -8.81 -23.05
CA SER A 167 5.75 -8.81 -23.26
C SER A 167 6.22 -9.71 -24.40
N THR A 168 5.40 -10.66 -24.85
CA THR A 168 5.70 -11.59 -25.96
C THR A 168 5.12 -11.16 -27.29
N LEU A 169 4.14 -10.25 -27.28
CA LEU A 169 3.53 -9.72 -28.49
C LEU A 169 4.50 -8.71 -29.13
N HIS A 170 4.64 -8.79 -30.45
CA HIS A 170 5.44 -7.84 -31.21
C HIS A 170 4.57 -6.62 -31.53
N ASP A 171 5.15 -5.42 -31.49
CA ASP A 171 4.49 -4.18 -31.92
C ASP A 171 4.41 -4.15 -33.46
N ASP A 172 3.66 -5.07 -34.06
CA ASP A 172 3.25 -4.89 -35.44
C ASP A 172 2.21 -3.75 -35.41
N GLU A 173 2.58 -2.59 -35.97
CA GLU A 173 1.79 -1.35 -36.04
C GLU A 173 0.51 -1.52 -36.88
N ILE A 174 -0.41 -2.36 -36.43
CA ILE A 174 -1.76 -2.40 -36.97
C ILE A 174 -2.49 -1.22 -36.36
N LEU A 175 -2.45 -0.09 -37.07
CA LEU A 175 -3.25 1.09 -36.77
C LEU A 175 -4.73 0.68 -36.65
N PRO A 176 -5.41 1.06 -35.57
CA PRO A 176 -6.80 0.68 -35.37
C PRO A 176 -7.69 1.28 -36.46
N SER A 177 -8.66 0.51 -36.93
CA SER A 177 -9.60 0.92 -37.98
C SER A 177 -10.53 2.06 -37.55
N ASN A 178 -10.79 2.21 -36.25
CA ASN A 178 -11.59 3.28 -35.70
C ASN A 178 -10.67 4.38 -35.13
N PRO A 179 -10.79 5.65 -35.57
CA PRO A 179 -9.94 6.73 -35.06
C PRO A 179 -10.14 7.00 -33.55
N ALA A 180 -11.27 6.58 -32.98
CA ALA A 180 -11.48 6.65 -31.54
C ALA A 180 -10.57 5.68 -30.76
N ASP A 181 -10.09 4.59 -31.36
CA ASP A 181 -9.32 3.53 -30.66
C ASP A 181 -7.81 3.84 -30.56
N LEU A 182 -7.39 5.08 -30.82
CA LEU A 182 -5.98 5.50 -30.75
C LEU A 182 -5.50 5.76 -29.31
N PHE A 183 -6.39 5.74 -28.32
CA PHE A 183 -6.04 5.94 -26.92
C PHE A 183 -5.35 4.72 -26.33
N HIS A 184 -4.35 4.97 -25.50
CA HIS A 184 -3.74 3.94 -24.66
C HIS A 184 -3.79 4.44 -23.22
N TRP A 185 -4.22 3.57 -22.29
CA TRP A 185 -4.27 3.94 -20.88
C TRP A 185 -2.87 4.20 -20.32
N LEU A 186 -1.93 3.29 -20.60
CA LEU A 186 -0.57 3.35 -20.07
C LEU A 186 0.38 2.62 -21.04
N PRO A 187 1.63 3.10 -21.25
CA PRO A 187 2.63 2.38 -22.04
C PRO A 187 2.90 0.98 -21.48
N LYS A 188 3.28 0.03 -22.34
CA LYS A 188 3.51 -1.38 -21.96
C LYS A 188 4.57 -1.53 -20.87
N GLU A 189 5.61 -0.70 -20.92
CA GLU A 189 6.70 -0.71 -19.96
C GLU A 189 6.24 -0.23 -18.59
N HIS A 190 5.39 0.79 -18.56
CA HIS A 190 4.82 1.34 -17.34
C HIS A 190 3.79 0.36 -16.73
N MET A 191 2.99 -0.33 -17.57
CA MET A 191 2.12 -1.42 -17.12
C MET A 191 2.91 -2.54 -16.45
N CYS A 192 4.10 -2.88 -16.96
CA CYS A 192 4.96 -3.88 -16.36
C CYS A 192 5.38 -3.51 -14.94
N VAL A 193 5.84 -2.27 -14.74
CA VAL A 193 6.18 -1.75 -13.40
C VAL A 193 4.96 -1.76 -12.48
N LEU A 194 3.79 -1.33 -12.97
CA LEU A 194 2.55 -1.31 -12.19
C LEU A 194 2.14 -2.72 -11.72
N VAL A 195 2.24 -3.74 -12.59
CA VAL A 195 1.91 -5.12 -12.21
C VAL A 195 2.89 -5.66 -11.16
N TYR A 196 4.18 -5.33 -11.27
CA TYR A 196 5.13 -5.66 -10.21
C TYR A 196 4.81 -4.95 -8.90
N LEU A 197 4.51 -3.65 -8.94
CA LEU A 197 4.12 -2.88 -7.76
C LEU A 197 2.91 -3.52 -7.05
N VAL A 198 1.83 -3.77 -7.78
CA VAL A 198 0.62 -4.40 -7.21
C VAL A 198 0.91 -5.81 -6.66
N THR A 199 1.84 -6.55 -7.30
CA THR A 199 2.32 -7.84 -6.79
C THR A 199 3.07 -7.70 -5.47
N VAL A 200 3.89 -6.66 -5.31
CA VAL A 200 4.61 -6.34 -4.07
C VAL A 200 3.61 -5.98 -2.97
N MET A 201 2.61 -5.14 -3.25
CA MET A 201 1.55 -4.78 -2.30
C MET A 201 0.85 -6.02 -1.73
N HIS A 202 0.41 -6.93 -2.62
CA HIS A 202 -0.19 -8.20 -2.21
C HIS A 202 0.75 -9.07 -1.38
N SER A 203 2.00 -9.24 -1.87
CA SER A 203 2.97 -10.13 -1.23
C SER A 203 3.34 -9.64 0.17
N MET A 204 3.46 -8.32 0.37
CA MET A 204 3.69 -7.71 1.67
C MET A 204 2.52 -7.99 2.63
N GLN A 205 1.27 -7.70 2.22
CA GLN A 205 0.09 -7.96 3.06
C GLN A 205 -0.11 -9.44 3.38
N ALA A 206 0.22 -10.34 2.45
CA ALA A 206 0.17 -11.79 2.64
C ALA A 206 1.31 -12.35 3.50
N GLY A 207 2.36 -11.58 3.78
CA GLY A 207 3.57 -12.06 4.46
C GLY A 207 4.47 -12.94 3.58
N TYR A 208 4.39 -12.81 2.25
CA TYR A 208 5.33 -13.44 1.31
C TYR A 208 6.53 -12.51 1.05
N LEU A 209 7.33 -12.27 2.10
CA LEU A 209 8.36 -11.22 2.11
C LEU A 209 9.48 -11.42 1.10
N GLU A 210 9.98 -12.65 0.92
CA GLU A 210 10.98 -12.96 -0.12
C GLU A 210 10.45 -12.66 -1.54
N LYS A 211 9.16 -12.94 -1.77
CA LYS A 211 8.51 -12.62 -3.05
C LYS A 211 8.39 -11.10 -3.22
N ALA A 212 7.97 -10.38 -2.17
CA ALA A 212 7.89 -8.92 -2.20
C ALA A 212 9.24 -8.29 -2.54
N GLN A 213 10.33 -8.74 -1.90
CA GLN A 213 11.69 -8.27 -2.21
C GLN A 213 12.07 -8.55 -3.67
N LYS A 214 11.93 -9.80 -4.13
CA LYS A 214 12.28 -10.19 -5.51
C LYS A 214 11.56 -9.36 -6.58
N TYR A 215 10.28 -9.06 -6.39
CA TYR A 215 9.51 -8.25 -7.34
C TYR A 215 9.82 -6.75 -7.22
N THR A 216 10.20 -6.28 -6.03
CA THR A 216 10.70 -4.91 -5.84
C THR A 216 12.00 -4.71 -6.63
N ASP A 217 12.97 -5.62 -6.49
CA ASP A 217 14.25 -5.54 -7.20
C ASP A 217 14.05 -5.51 -8.73
N LYS A 218 13.14 -6.34 -9.24
CA LYS A 218 12.75 -6.35 -10.66
C LYS A 218 12.11 -5.04 -11.10
N ALA A 219 11.23 -4.48 -10.29
CA ALA A 219 10.52 -3.25 -10.61
C ALA A 219 11.46 -2.04 -10.59
N LEU A 220 12.35 -1.94 -9.59
CA LEU A 220 13.36 -0.88 -9.49
C LEU A 220 14.35 -0.95 -10.65
N MET A 221 14.83 -2.13 -11.02
CA MET A 221 15.69 -2.30 -12.19
C MET A 221 15.01 -1.86 -13.49
N GLN A 222 13.71 -2.15 -13.64
CA GLN A 222 12.96 -1.70 -14.81
C GLN A 222 12.72 -0.19 -14.79
N LEU A 223 12.45 0.39 -13.61
CA LEU A 223 12.28 1.83 -13.42
C LEU A 223 13.55 2.61 -13.77
N GLU A 224 14.72 2.13 -13.34
CA GLU A 224 16.01 2.76 -13.68
C GLU A 224 16.24 2.81 -15.20
N LYS A 225 15.93 1.71 -15.91
CA LYS A 225 16.02 1.67 -17.37
C LYS A 225 15.07 2.67 -18.03
N LEU A 226 13.85 2.79 -17.52
CA LEU A 226 12.83 3.69 -18.08
C LEU A 226 13.14 5.15 -17.80
N LYS A 227 13.65 5.49 -16.62
CA LYS A 227 14.04 6.87 -16.27
C LYS A 227 15.14 7.44 -17.16
N MET A 228 15.99 6.59 -17.74
CA MET A 228 17.00 7.01 -18.71
C MET A 228 16.39 7.41 -20.07
N LEU A 229 15.16 6.95 -20.37
CA LEU A 229 14.46 7.17 -21.64
C LEU A 229 13.35 8.22 -21.52
N ASP A 230 12.62 8.21 -20.41
CA ASP A 230 11.47 9.09 -20.16
C ASP A 230 11.37 9.46 -18.66
N CYS A 231 11.20 10.75 -18.37
CA CYS A 231 11.06 11.31 -17.03
C CYS A 231 9.58 11.48 -16.64
N SER A 232 8.77 10.45 -16.84
CA SER A 232 7.34 10.51 -16.52
C SER A 232 7.08 10.60 -15.01
N PRO A 233 6.29 11.58 -14.52
CA PRO A 233 5.98 11.75 -13.09
C PRO A 233 5.37 10.52 -12.41
N ILE A 234 4.67 9.68 -13.17
CA ILE A 234 4.06 8.44 -12.64
C ILE A 234 5.11 7.44 -12.17
N LEU A 235 6.28 7.39 -12.83
CA LEU A 235 7.36 6.46 -12.48
C LEU A 235 7.97 6.79 -11.12
N SER A 236 8.09 8.07 -10.79
CA SER A 236 8.52 8.50 -9.44
C SER A 236 7.50 8.12 -8.38
N SER A 237 6.19 8.19 -8.71
CA SER A 237 5.14 7.73 -7.80
C SER A 237 5.22 6.21 -7.58
N PHE A 238 5.41 5.42 -8.64
CA PHE A 238 5.62 3.97 -8.51
C PHE A 238 6.84 3.62 -7.69
N GLN A 239 7.95 4.35 -7.86
CA GLN A 239 9.15 4.15 -7.08
C GLN A 239 8.91 4.39 -5.58
N VAL A 240 8.25 5.50 -5.23
CA VAL A 240 7.93 5.80 -3.81
C VAL A 240 7.06 4.70 -3.21
N ILE A 241 5.99 4.27 -3.89
CA ILE A 241 5.11 3.21 -3.37
C ILE A 241 5.85 1.87 -3.23
N LEU A 242 6.75 1.53 -4.17
CA LEU A 242 7.61 0.34 -4.04
C LEU A 242 8.48 0.43 -2.79
N LEU A 243 9.14 1.57 -2.59
CA LEU A 243 9.98 1.83 -1.41
C LEU A 243 9.17 1.74 -0.12
N GLU A 244 7.97 2.33 -0.07
CA GLU A 244 7.09 2.24 1.11
C GLU A 244 6.80 0.79 1.52
N HIS A 245 6.57 -0.11 0.57
CA HIS A 245 6.27 -1.51 0.85
C HIS A 245 7.50 -2.33 1.23
N ILE A 246 8.65 -2.11 0.58
CA ILE A 246 9.88 -2.82 0.92
C ILE A 246 10.43 -2.36 2.27
N ILE A 247 10.31 -1.08 2.64
CA ILE A 247 10.67 -0.57 3.98
C ILE A 247 9.90 -1.36 5.05
N MET A 248 8.58 -1.53 4.90
CA MET A 248 7.80 -2.34 5.84
C MET A 248 8.29 -3.79 5.90
N CYS A 249 8.65 -4.39 4.76
CA CYS A 249 9.24 -5.73 4.70
C CYS A 249 10.59 -5.81 5.43
N ARG A 250 11.47 -4.82 5.25
CA ARG A 250 12.77 -4.73 5.94
C ARG A 250 12.60 -4.60 7.45
N LEU A 251 11.64 -3.80 7.92
CA LEU A 251 11.34 -3.67 9.34
C LEU A 251 10.83 -4.99 9.95
N VAL A 252 9.96 -5.74 9.25
CA VAL A 252 9.47 -7.05 9.72
C VAL A 252 10.59 -8.09 9.76
N THR A 253 11.46 -8.09 8.75
CA THR A 253 12.62 -9.00 8.67
C THR A 253 13.80 -8.57 9.56
N GLY A 254 13.68 -7.47 10.29
CA GLY A 254 14.69 -7.00 11.23
C GLY A 254 15.90 -6.29 10.60
N HIS A 255 15.82 -5.87 9.34
CA HIS A 255 16.87 -5.12 8.64
C HIS A 255 16.65 -3.60 8.73
N LYS A 256 16.71 -3.05 9.94
CA LYS A 256 16.36 -1.65 10.26
C LYS A 256 17.32 -0.66 9.60
N ALA A 257 18.60 -1.00 9.48
CA ALA A 257 19.60 -0.14 8.83
C ALA A 257 19.25 0.09 7.35
N THR A 258 18.94 -0.99 6.62
CA THR A 258 18.51 -0.91 5.22
C THR A 258 17.17 -0.18 5.06
N ALA A 259 16.22 -0.43 5.96
CA ALA A 259 14.93 0.26 5.96
C ALA A 259 15.12 1.79 6.09
N LEU A 260 16.04 2.22 6.96
CA LEU A 260 16.34 3.63 7.17
C LEU A 260 16.98 4.29 5.94
N GLN A 261 17.87 3.59 5.24
CA GLN A 261 18.46 4.06 3.99
C GLN A 261 17.38 4.22 2.90
N GLU A 262 16.47 3.27 2.78
CA GLU A 262 15.33 3.34 1.86
C GLU A 262 14.36 4.49 2.24
N ILE A 263 14.12 4.75 3.54
CA ILE A 263 13.36 5.93 4.00
C ILE A 263 14.06 7.22 3.56
N SER A 264 15.39 7.31 3.72
CA SER A 264 16.18 8.45 3.25
C SER A 264 16.07 8.65 1.74
N GLN A 265 16.05 7.56 0.96
CA GLN A 265 15.81 7.62 -0.48
C GLN A 265 14.41 8.17 -0.82
N VAL A 266 13.37 7.79 -0.08
CA VAL A 266 12.02 8.37 -0.24
C VAL A 266 12.04 9.87 0.06
N CYS A 267 12.71 10.31 1.13
CA CYS A 267 12.88 11.73 1.45
C CYS A 267 13.51 12.50 0.28
N GLN A 268 14.56 11.97 -0.34
CA GLN A 268 15.23 12.58 -1.49
C GLN A 268 14.30 12.68 -2.72
N LEU A 269 13.51 11.66 -3.00
CA LEU A 269 12.52 11.68 -4.09
C LEU A 269 11.42 12.73 -3.83
N CYS A 270 10.95 12.83 -2.59
CA CYS A 270 9.97 13.83 -2.17
C CYS A 270 10.53 15.26 -2.25
N GLN A 271 11.82 15.48 -1.99
CA GLN A 271 12.46 16.79 -2.17
C GLN A 271 12.47 17.23 -3.64
N GLN A 272 12.69 16.30 -4.57
CA GLN A 272 12.72 16.59 -6.01
C GLN A 272 11.34 16.98 -6.56
N SER A 273 10.25 16.61 -5.88
CA SER A 273 8.89 16.91 -6.33
C SER A 273 7.95 17.22 -5.15
N PRO A 274 7.57 18.49 -4.95
CA PRO A 274 6.63 18.90 -3.90
C PRO A 274 5.28 18.17 -3.99
N ARG A 275 4.86 17.80 -5.21
CA ARG A 275 3.64 17.03 -5.43
C ARG A 275 3.76 15.60 -4.88
N LEU A 276 4.92 14.96 -5.02
CA LEU A 276 5.15 13.65 -4.39
C LEU A 276 5.12 13.78 -2.86
N PHE A 277 5.77 14.80 -2.32
CA PHE A 277 5.76 15.02 -0.87
C PHE A 277 4.34 15.21 -0.34
N SER A 278 3.54 16.09 -0.94
CA SER A 278 2.15 16.31 -0.49
C SER A 278 1.27 15.04 -0.52
N ASN A 279 1.52 14.12 -1.45
CA ASN A 279 0.78 12.86 -1.55
C ASN A 279 1.26 11.78 -0.58
N HIS A 280 2.54 11.77 -0.21
CA HIS A 280 3.19 10.68 0.52
C HIS A 280 3.71 11.08 1.92
N ALA A 281 3.59 12.35 2.32
CA ALA A 281 4.14 12.82 3.60
C ALA A 281 3.56 12.05 4.80
N ALA A 282 2.25 11.77 4.81
CA ALA A 282 1.62 11.00 5.87
C ALA A 282 2.17 9.56 5.96
N GLN A 283 2.36 8.89 4.81
CA GLN A 283 2.95 7.56 4.72
C GLN A 283 4.41 7.57 5.17
N LEU A 284 5.20 8.57 4.74
CA LEU A 284 6.60 8.72 5.13
C LEU A 284 6.77 8.87 6.65
N HIS A 285 5.98 9.74 7.30
CA HIS A 285 5.96 9.86 8.76
C HIS A 285 5.46 8.58 9.44
N THR A 286 4.53 7.85 8.82
CA THR A 286 4.10 6.53 9.32
C THR A 286 5.25 5.53 9.31
N LEU A 287 6.03 5.46 8.23
CA LEU A 287 7.19 4.58 8.12
C LEU A 287 8.29 4.95 9.12
N LEU A 288 8.55 6.24 9.32
CA LEU A 288 9.44 6.71 10.38
C LEU A 288 8.95 6.30 11.77
N GLY A 289 7.64 6.39 12.04
CA GLY A 289 7.05 5.91 13.29
C GLY A 289 7.25 4.40 13.49
N LEU A 290 7.05 3.59 12.45
CA LEU A 290 7.31 2.14 12.49
C LEU A 290 8.80 1.83 12.73
N TYR A 291 9.70 2.59 12.07
CA TYR A 291 11.13 2.49 12.33
C TYR A 291 11.45 2.83 13.79
N CYS A 292 10.92 3.93 14.34
CA CYS A 292 11.10 4.34 15.73
C CYS A 292 10.66 3.25 16.72
N ILE A 293 9.52 2.57 16.48
CA ILE A 293 9.10 1.40 17.27
C ILE A 293 10.18 0.31 17.25
N SER A 294 10.75 0.02 16.07
CA SER A 294 11.74 -1.05 15.86
C SER A 294 13.10 -0.79 16.54
N VAL A 295 13.45 0.48 16.76
CA VAL A 295 14.67 0.91 17.48
C VAL A 295 14.38 1.36 18.91
N ASN A 296 13.16 1.17 19.40
CA ASN A 296 12.75 1.50 20.77
C ASN A 296 12.79 3.01 21.12
N CYS A 297 12.58 3.90 20.15
CA CYS A 297 12.44 5.34 20.37
C CYS A 297 10.96 5.73 20.44
N MET A 298 10.29 5.46 21.57
CA MET A 298 8.83 5.61 21.69
C MET A 298 8.34 7.07 21.57
N ASP A 299 9.03 8.02 22.21
CA ASP A 299 8.70 9.45 22.10
C ASP A 299 8.73 9.94 20.64
N ASN A 300 9.77 9.54 19.89
CA ASN A 300 9.87 9.85 18.47
C ASN A 300 8.77 9.13 17.67
N ALA A 301 8.46 7.87 17.99
CA ALA A 301 7.37 7.16 17.34
C ALA A 301 6.03 7.88 17.51
N GLU A 302 5.71 8.34 18.73
CA GLU A 302 4.52 9.15 19.02
C GLU A 302 4.51 10.44 18.19
N ALA A 303 5.62 11.17 18.14
CA ALA A 303 5.72 12.43 17.39
C ALA A 303 5.53 12.22 15.88
N GLN A 304 6.10 11.15 15.33
CA GLN A 304 5.97 10.77 13.93
C GLN A 304 4.54 10.37 13.57
N PHE A 305 3.90 9.51 14.37
CA PHE A 305 2.50 9.13 14.14
C PHE A 305 1.54 10.31 14.31
N THR A 306 1.77 11.19 15.30
CA THR A 306 0.96 12.40 15.47
C THR A 306 1.06 13.31 14.26
N THR A 307 2.26 13.45 13.68
CA THR A 307 2.45 14.20 12.44
C THR A 307 1.73 13.53 11.26
N ALA A 308 1.86 12.22 11.10
CA ALA A 308 1.15 11.47 10.08
C ALA A 308 -0.39 11.62 10.18
N LEU A 309 -0.94 11.65 11.40
CA LEU A 309 -2.37 11.87 11.64
C LEU A 309 -2.84 13.27 11.24
N ARG A 310 -2.00 14.30 11.39
CA ARG A 310 -2.32 15.67 10.94
C ARG A 310 -2.34 15.77 9.41
N LEU A 311 -1.49 15.01 8.74
CA LEU A 311 -1.30 15.09 7.29
C LEU A 311 -2.25 14.17 6.50
N THR A 312 -2.70 13.06 7.10
CA THR A 312 -3.54 12.09 6.38
C THR A 312 -4.98 12.58 6.21
N THR A 313 -5.51 12.40 5.01
CA THR A 313 -6.95 12.48 4.72
C THR A 313 -7.57 11.11 4.47
N HIS A 314 -6.76 10.04 4.46
CA HIS A 314 -7.19 8.69 4.12
C HIS A 314 -7.56 7.90 5.38
N GLN A 315 -8.76 7.32 5.42
CA GLN A 315 -9.28 6.64 6.61
C GLN A 315 -8.53 5.33 6.92
N GLU A 316 -8.07 4.58 5.90
CA GLU A 316 -7.31 3.33 6.08
C GLU A 316 -5.95 3.61 6.69
N LEU A 317 -5.23 4.60 6.14
CA LEU A 317 -3.97 5.04 6.71
C LEU A 317 -4.18 5.59 8.12
N TRP A 318 -5.23 6.37 8.35
CA TRP A 318 -5.59 6.85 9.68
C TRP A 318 -5.78 5.68 10.68
N ALA A 319 -6.54 4.65 10.31
CA ALA A 319 -6.78 3.49 11.15
C ALA A 319 -5.49 2.68 11.40
N PHE A 320 -4.64 2.56 10.37
CA PHE A 320 -3.32 1.95 10.49
C PHE A 320 -2.42 2.72 11.47
N ILE A 321 -2.35 4.05 11.35
CA ILE A 321 -1.55 4.90 12.25
C ILE A 321 -2.07 4.79 13.69
N VAL A 322 -3.37 4.92 13.91
CA VAL A 322 -3.94 4.85 15.27
C VAL A 322 -3.72 3.48 15.92
N THR A 323 -3.79 2.40 15.15
CA THR A 323 -3.51 1.04 15.65
C THR A 323 -2.05 0.92 16.11
N ASN A 324 -1.10 1.47 15.34
CA ASN A 324 0.32 1.46 15.73
C ASN A 324 0.62 2.44 16.88
N LEU A 325 0.00 3.62 16.92
CA LEU A 325 0.12 4.56 18.03
C LEU A 325 -0.41 3.98 19.34
N ALA A 326 -1.53 3.25 19.29
CA ALA A 326 -2.02 2.51 20.45
C ALA A 326 -1.00 1.46 20.93
N SER A 327 -0.28 0.80 20.02
CA SER A 327 0.82 -0.11 20.38
C SER A 327 1.97 0.60 21.10
N VAL A 328 2.29 1.85 20.73
CA VAL A 328 3.29 2.68 21.43
C VAL A 328 2.84 2.95 22.86
N TYR A 329 1.61 3.44 23.05
CA TYR A 329 1.09 3.74 24.38
C TYR A 329 0.94 2.51 25.29
N ILE A 330 0.61 1.34 24.72
CA ILE A 330 0.61 0.08 25.47
C ILE A 330 2.03 -0.25 25.97
N ARG A 331 3.05 -0.02 25.14
CA ARG A 331 4.44 -0.34 25.48
C ARG A 331 5.03 0.61 26.52
N GLU A 332 4.69 1.90 26.48
CA GLU A 332 5.17 2.88 27.47
C GLU A 332 4.46 2.78 28.82
N GLY A 333 3.16 2.46 28.82
CA GLY A 333 2.38 2.24 30.04
C GLY A 333 2.09 3.50 30.88
N ASN A 334 2.37 4.71 30.38
CA ASN A 334 2.11 5.98 31.07
C ASN A 334 1.00 6.83 30.40
N ARG A 335 0.62 6.55 29.14
CA ARG A 335 -0.37 7.30 28.32
C ARG A 335 -1.78 6.69 28.33
N HIS A 336 -2.31 6.40 29.51
CA HIS A 336 -3.56 5.64 29.64
C HIS A 336 -4.79 6.38 29.06
N GLN A 337 -4.93 7.68 29.30
CA GLN A 337 -6.10 8.44 28.86
C GLN A 337 -6.17 8.52 27.33
N GLU A 338 -5.03 8.86 26.71
CA GLU A 338 -4.87 8.93 25.27
C GLU A 338 -5.15 7.55 24.66
N LEU A 339 -4.60 6.47 25.23
CA LEU A 339 -4.84 5.10 24.78
C LEU A 339 -6.33 4.72 24.80
N TYR A 340 -7.05 4.99 25.88
CA TYR A 340 -8.49 4.71 25.93
C TYR A 340 -9.26 5.47 24.84
N SER A 341 -8.91 6.75 24.61
CA SER A 341 -9.53 7.54 23.56
C SER A 341 -9.28 6.97 22.15
N LEU A 342 -8.07 6.46 21.90
CA LEU A 342 -7.74 5.81 20.64
C LEU A 342 -8.52 4.50 20.47
N LEU A 343 -8.53 3.64 21.50
CA LEU A 343 -9.22 2.36 21.46
C LEU A 343 -10.72 2.52 21.19
N GLU A 344 -11.38 3.53 21.75
CA GLU A 344 -12.77 3.84 21.44
C GLU A 344 -12.99 4.17 19.95
N ARG A 345 -12.10 4.96 19.36
CA ARG A 345 -12.18 5.34 17.94
C ARG A 345 -11.91 4.17 16.98
N ILE A 346 -11.09 3.20 17.38
CA ILE A 346 -10.82 1.98 16.60
C ILE A 346 -11.57 0.77 17.14
N ASN A 347 -12.77 0.94 17.73
CA ASN A 347 -13.54 -0.17 18.23
C ASN A 347 -13.97 -1.11 17.07
N PRO A 348 -13.50 -2.37 17.04
CA PRO A 348 -13.82 -3.27 15.94
C PRO A 348 -15.26 -3.79 16.00
N ASP A 349 -15.90 -3.81 17.17
CA ASP A 349 -17.28 -4.29 17.36
C ASP A 349 -18.32 -3.22 16.98
N HIS A 350 -17.99 -1.95 17.17
CA HIS A 350 -18.91 -0.82 16.97
C HIS A 350 -18.24 0.31 16.20
N ASN A 351 -18.83 0.73 15.09
CA ASN A 351 -18.43 1.92 14.32
C ASN A 351 -16.95 1.94 13.90
N PHE A 352 -16.39 0.79 13.51
CA PHE A 352 -15.04 0.75 12.95
C PHE A 352 -15.00 1.59 11.67
N PRO A 353 -14.09 2.58 11.54
CA PRO A 353 -14.20 3.64 10.55
C PRO A 353 -13.91 3.18 9.11
N VAL A 354 -13.36 1.97 8.95
CA VAL A 354 -12.97 1.44 7.64
C VAL A 354 -13.53 0.04 7.41
N SER A 355 -13.79 -0.31 6.15
CA SER A 355 -14.28 -1.64 5.77
C SER A 355 -13.18 -2.70 5.69
N SER A 356 -11.91 -2.31 5.86
CA SER A 356 -10.77 -3.22 5.69
C SER A 356 -10.76 -4.34 6.74
N HIS A 357 -10.82 -5.59 6.26
CA HIS A 357 -10.74 -6.79 7.09
C HIS A 357 -9.42 -6.87 7.86
N CYS A 358 -8.31 -6.51 7.22
CA CYS A 358 -6.98 -6.54 7.81
C CYS A 358 -6.84 -5.54 8.97
N LEU A 359 -7.26 -4.29 8.76
CA LEU A 359 -7.21 -3.25 9.80
C LEU A 359 -8.14 -3.57 10.97
N ARG A 360 -9.31 -4.16 10.70
CA ARG A 360 -10.23 -4.59 11.76
C ARG A 360 -9.65 -5.74 12.59
N ALA A 361 -8.99 -6.71 11.95
CA ALA A 361 -8.27 -7.78 12.65
C ALA A 361 -7.13 -7.22 13.53
N ALA A 362 -6.41 -6.22 13.02
CA ALA A 362 -5.35 -5.53 13.77
C ALA A 362 -5.91 -4.75 14.98
N ALA A 363 -7.08 -4.13 14.86
CA ALA A 363 -7.75 -3.47 16.00
C ALA A 363 -8.17 -4.46 17.09
N PHE A 364 -8.71 -5.64 16.72
CA PHE A 364 -8.92 -6.74 17.67
C PHE A 364 -7.62 -7.18 18.34
N TYR A 365 -6.52 -7.27 17.57
CA TYR A 365 -5.22 -7.67 18.10
C TYR A 365 -4.72 -6.69 19.16
N ILE A 366 -4.77 -5.38 18.89
CA ILE A 366 -4.35 -4.34 19.83
C ILE A 366 -5.18 -4.37 21.12
N ARG A 367 -6.51 -4.58 21.03
CA ARG A 367 -7.36 -4.76 22.22
C ARG A 367 -7.01 -6.02 23.01
N GLY A 368 -6.66 -7.10 22.30
CA GLY A 368 -6.14 -8.32 22.91
C GLY A 368 -4.82 -8.10 23.63
N LEU A 369 -3.88 -7.41 23.01
CA LEU A 369 -2.57 -7.04 23.56
C LEU A 369 -2.72 -6.16 24.80
N PHE A 370 -3.57 -5.13 24.74
CA PHE A 370 -3.86 -4.28 25.88
C PHE A 370 -4.45 -5.07 27.06
N SER A 371 -5.43 -5.92 26.79
CA SER A 371 -6.07 -6.76 27.82
C SER A 371 -5.09 -7.75 28.46
N PHE A 372 -4.11 -8.24 27.68
CA PHE A 372 -3.02 -9.07 28.20
C PHE A 372 -2.15 -8.33 29.20
N PHE A 373 -1.69 -7.11 28.88
CA PHE A 373 -0.87 -6.31 29.80
C PHE A 373 -1.64 -5.86 31.05
N GLN A 374 -2.97 -5.78 31.00
CA GLN A 374 -3.81 -5.55 32.17
C GLN A 374 -4.11 -6.81 33.01
N GLY A 375 -3.58 -7.99 32.62
CA GLY A 375 -3.88 -9.25 33.29
C GLY A 375 -5.29 -9.80 33.05
N ARG A 376 -6.08 -9.18 32.16
CA ARG A 376 -7.43 -9.63 31.80
C ARG A 376 -7.38 -10.74 30.74
N TYR A 377 -6.81 -11.89 31.10
CA TYR A 377 -6.51 -12.97 30.16
C TYR A 377 -7.74 -13.55 29.44
N ASN A 378 -8.93 -13.58 30.07
CA ASN A 378 -10.14 -14.08 29.42
C ASN A 378 -10.61 -13.15 28.30
N GLU A 379 -10.53 -11.85 28.52
CA GLU A 379 -10.86 -10.85 27.51
C GLU A 379 -9.82 -10.81 26.39
N ALA A 380 -8.54 -10.90 26.75
CA ALA A 380 -7.45 -11.02 25.77
C ALA A 380 -7.65 -12.23 24.84
N LYS A 381 -7.96 -13.41 25.40
CA LYS A 381 -8.27 -14.61 24.60
C LYS A 381 -9.46 -14.40 23.66
N ARG A 382 -10.52 -13.72 24.11
CA ARG A 382 -11.70 -13.42 23.28
C ARG A 382 -11.29 -12.61 22.06
N PHE A 383 -10.60 -11.48 22.27
CA PHE A 383 -10.19 -10.61 21.17
C PHE A 383 -9.20 -11.30 20.21
N LEU A 384 -8.23 -12.03 20.72
CA LEU A 384 -7.25 -12.74 19.89
C LEU A 384 -7.87 -13.87 19.06
N ARG A 385 -8.94 -14.52 19.55
CA ARG A 385 -9.70 -15.49 18.76
C ARG A 385 -10.44 -14.83 17.60
N GLU A 386 -11.01 -13.64 17.80
CA GLU A 386 -11.60 -12.88 16.69
C GLU A 386 -10.53 -12.41 15.70
N THR A 387 -9.36 -11.96 16.17
CA THR A 387 -8.22 -11.69 15.28
C THR A 387 -7.86 -12.92 14.44
N LEU A 388 -7.71 -14.09 15.05
CA LEU A 388 -7.37 -15.34 14.35
C LEU A 388 -8.43 -15.76 13.33
N LYS A 389 -9.72 -15.61 13.69
CA LYS A 389 -10.83 -15.91 12.78
C LYS A 389 -10.76 -15.05 11.52
N MET A 390 -10.51 -13.76 11.69
CA MET A 390 -10.39 -12.82 10.56
C MET A 390 -9.09 -13.03 9.77
N SER A 391 -7.96 -13.20 10.46
CA SER A 391 -6.65 -13.37 9.81
C SER A 391 -6.57 -14.67 9.00
N ASN A 392 -7.14 -15.77 9.50
CA ASN A 392 -7.15 -17.04 8.78
C ASN A 392 -8.13 -17.06 7.59
N ALA A 393 -9.20 -16.25 7.64
CA ALA A 393 -10.12 -16.14 6.51
C ALA A 393 -9.42 -15.57 5.26
N GLU A 394 -8.51 -14.60 5.46
CA GLU A 394 -7.82 -13.89 4.39
C GLU A 394 -6.30 -14.16 4.31
N ASP A 395 -5.80 -15.24 4.93
CA ASP A 395 -4.38 -15.62 4.95
C ASP A 395 -3.42 -14.51 5.44
N LEU A 396 -3.82 -13.71 6.43
CA LEU A 396 -3.00 -12.66 7.06
C LEU A 396 -1.94 -13.26 8.00
N ASN A 397 -0.93 -13.90 7.40
CA ASN A 397 0.00 -14.79 8.10
C ASN A 397 0.72 -14.13 9.29
N ARG A 398 1.12 -12.85 9.17
CA ARG A 398 1.81 -12.14 10.26
C ARG A 398 0.91 -11.95 11.48
N LEU A 399 -0.33 -11.47 11.28
CA LEU A 399 -1.29 -11.30 12.37
C LEU A 399 -1.67 -12.65 13.01
N THR A 400 -1.75 -13.72 12.21
CA THR A 400 -1.93 -15.08 12.72
C THR A 400 -0.77 -15.48 13.64
N ALA A 401 0.48 -15.29 13.22
CA ALA A 401 1.65 -15.62 14.03
C ALA A 401 1.71 -14.81 15.34
N CYS A 402 1.50 -13.49 15.26
CA CYS A 402 1.45 -12.61 16.45
C CYS A 402 0.37 -13.04 17.45
N SER A 403 -0.82 -13.41 16.95
CA SER A 403 -1.95 -13.82 17.80
C SER A 403 -1.71 -15.16 18.46
N LEU A 404 -1.12 -16.12 17.73
CA LEU A 404 -0.77 -17.44 18.27
C LEU A 404 0.31 -17.35 19.36
N VAL A 405 1.37 -16.57 19.16
CA VAL A 405 2.39 -16.35 20.20
C VAL A 405 1.79 -15.74 21.45
N LEU A 406 0.96 -14.70 21.32
CA LEU A 406 0.36 -14.04 22.46
C LEU A 406 -0.65 -14.95 23.20
N LEU A 407 -1.44 -15.74 22.48
CA LEU A 407 -2.29 -16.77 23.09
C LEU A 407 -1.45 -17.85 23.81
N GLY A 408 -0.34 -18.26 23.21
CA GLY A 408 0.64 -19.14 23.84
C GLY A 408 1.13 -18.55 25.17
N HIS A 409 1.54 -17.28 25.17
CA HIS A 409 2.00 -16.60 26.37
C HIS A 409 0.90 -16.56 27.45
N ILE A 410 -0.35 -16.28 27.07
CA ILE A 410 -1.49 -16.33 28.00
C ILE A 410 -1.64 -17.73 28.61
N PHE A 411 -1.61 -18.79 27.81
CA PHE A 411 -1.73 -20.16 28.33
C PHE A 411 -0.56 -20.57 29.23
N TYR A 412 0.66 -20.12 28.90
CA TYR A 412 1.82 -20.32 29.75
C TYR A 412 1.64 -19.69 31.13
N VAL A 413 1.22 -18.42 31.19
CA VAL A 413 0.98 -17.71 32.46
C VAL A 413 -0.15 -18.35 33.27
N LEU A 414 -1.16 -18.92 32.61
CA LEU A 414 -2.24 -19.67 33.25
C LEU A 414 -1.84 -21.10 33.68
N GLY A 415 -0.59 -21.51 33.49
CA GLY A 415 -0.08 -22.85 33.84
C GLY A 415 -0.51 -23.97 32.89
N ASN A 416 -1.13 -23.64 31.75
CA ASN A 416 -1.53 -24.62 30.75
C ASN A 416 -0.44 -24.80 29.69
N HIS A 417 0.63 -25.50 30.06
CA HIS A 417 1.81 -25.70 29.20
C HIS A 417 1.49 -26.43 27.89
N ARG A 418 0.53 -27.37 27.89
CA ARG A 418 0.12 -28.11 26.69
C ARG A 418 -0.52 -27.19 25.65
N GLU A 419 -1.53 -26.42 26.05
CA GLU A 419 -2.19 -25.47 25.14
C GLU A 419 -1.24 -24.36 24.70
N SER A 420 -0.35 -23.91 25.59
CA SER A 420 0.71 -22.97 25.21
C SER A 420 1.59 -23.53 24.09
N ASN A 421 2.10 -24.76 24.25
CA ASN A 421 2.92 -25.40 23.23
C ASN A 421 2.18 -25.55 21.88
N ASN A 422 0.89 -25.93 21.93
CA ASN A 422 0.03 -26.05 20.75
C ASN A 422 -0.16 -24.73 19.99
N MET A 423 0.03 -23.58 20.63
CA MET A 423 -0.06 -22.27 20.00
C MET A 423 1.30 -21.74 19.53
N VAL A 424 2.35 -21.89 20.35
CA VAL A 424 3.67 -21.29 20.08
C VAL A 424 4.42 -22.01 18.96
N VAL A 425 4.35 -23.35 18.88
CA VAL A 425 5.06 -24.10 17.83
C VAL A 425 4.57 -23.71 16.42
N PRO A 426 3.25 -23.70 16.12
CA PRO A 426 2.77 -23.21 14.82
C PRO A 426 3.14 -21.75 14.56
N ALA A 427 3.15 -20.91 15.60
CA ALA A 427 3.52 -19.51 15.45
C ALA A 427 4.99 -19.33 15.05
N MET A 428 5.89 -20.10 15.67
CA MET A 428 7.31 -20.13 15.29
C MET A 428 7.51 -20.62 13.86
N GLN A 429 6.83 -21.71 13.46
CA GLN A 429 6.90 -22.23 12.10
C GLN A 429 6.43 -21.20 11.06
N LEU A 430 5.33 -20.51 11.37
CA LEU A 430 4.78 -19.48 10.50
C LEU A 430 5.71 -18.25 10.43
N ALA A 431 6.25 -17.80 11.57
CA ALA A 431 7.19 -16.69 11.63
C ALA A 431 8.47 -16.98 10.85
N SER A 432 8.98 -18.21 10.89
CA SER A 432 10.12 -18.65 10.08
C SER A 432 9.85 -18.68 8.57
N LYS A 433 8.59 -18.84 8.15
CA LYS A 433 8.20 -18.76 6.74
C LYS A 433 8.03 -17.32 6.25
N ILE A 434 7.68 -16.39 7.13
CA ILE A 434 7.55 -14.94 6.85
C ILE A 434 8.87 -14.19 7.06
N PRO A 435 9.95 -14.89 7.44
CA PRO A 435 11.00 -14.40 8.36
C PRO A 435 10.65 -13.18 9.24
N ASP A 436 9.64 -13.27 10.10
CA ASP A 436 9.36 -12.22 11.10
C ASP A 436 10.28 -12.38 12.33
N MET A 437 11.34 -11.59 12.36
CA MET A 437 12.38 -11.67 13.39
C MET A 437 11.85 -11.35 14.79
N SER A 438 10.87 -10.46 14.91
CA SER A 438 10.31 -10.07 16.21
C SER A 438 9.48 -11.22 16.81
N VAL A 439 8.65 -11.85 15.98
CA VAL A 439 7.84 -12.99 16.40
C VAL A 439 8.70 -14.23 16.65
N GLN A 440 9.76 -14.44 15.87
CA GLN A 440 10.74 -15.52 16.12
C GLN A 440 11.49 -15.32 17.45
N LEU A 441 11.91 -14.09 17.76
CA LEU A 441 12.56 -13.78 19.04
C LEU A 441 11.64 -14.07 20.23
N TRP A 442 10.39 -13.63 20.14
CA TRP A 442 9.39 -13.86 21.20
C TRP A 442 9.02 -15.35 21.32
N SER A 443 8.79 -16.02 20.19
CA SER A 443 8.47 -17.46 20.16
C SER A 443 9.59 -18.30 20.78
N SER A 444 10.86 -18.01 20.44
CA SER A 444 12.01 -18.76 20.96
C SER A 444 12.20 -18.55 22.46
N ALA A 445 11.98 -17.33 22.97
CA ALA A 445 11.97 -17.06 24.41
C ALA A 445 10.90 -17.89 25.14
N LEU A 446 9.68 -17.91 24.59
CA LEU A 446 8.56 -18.63 25.20
C LEU A 446 8.72 -20.15 25.12
N LEU A 447 9.24 -20.68 24.00
CA LEU A 447 9.58 -22.11 23.87
C LEU A 447 10.65 -22.53 24.87
N ARG A 448 11.68 -21.72 25.08
CA ARG A 448 12.71 -21.97 26.10
C ARG A 448 12.08 -22.12 27.47
N ASP A 449 11.19 -21.20 27.85
CA ASP A 449 10.60 -21.17 29.18
C ASP A 449 9.57 -22.31 29.36
N LEU A 450 8.81 -22.64 28.31
CA LEU A 450 7.93 -23.81 28.27
C LEU A 450 8.69 -25.12 28.44
N ASN A 451 9.77 -25.31 27.69
CA ASN A 451 10.55 -26.54 27.73
C ASN A 451 11.23 -26.72 29.09
N LYS A 452 11.69 -25.63 29.71
CA LYS A 452 12.16 -25.65 31.11
C LYS A 452 11.06 -26.06 32.08
N ALA A 453 9.86 -25.50 31.97
CA ALA A 453 8.72 -25.84 32.82
C ALA A 453 8.27 -27.31 32.66
N CYS A 454 8.39 -27.87 31.46
CA CYS A 454 8.08 -29.27 31.16
C CYS A 454 9.20 -30.26 31.50
N GLY A 455 10.40 -29.81 31.91
CA GLY A 455 11.55 -30.67 32.19
C GLY A 455 12.33 -31.15 30.95
N ASN A 456 12.05 -30.60 29.77
CA ASN A 456 12.71 -30.96 28.51
C ASN A 456 14.01 -30.16 28.33
N ALA A 457 15.10 -30.61 28.97
CA ALA A 457 16.36 -29.87 29.02
C ALA A 457 17.01 -29.64 27.64
N MET A 458 16.92 -30.62 26.72
CA MET A 458 17.49 -30.49 25.37
C MET A 458 16.75 -29.44 24.55
N ASP A 459 15.43 -29.56 24.42
CA ASP A 459 14.61 -28.59 23.66
C ASP A 459 14.68 -27.18 24.26
N ALA A 460 14.84 -27.06 25.58
CA ALA A 460 15.06 -25.79 26.24
C ALA A 460 16.41 -25.15 25.85
N HIS A 461 17.45 -25.96 25.71
CA HIS A 461 18.77 -25.49 25.26
C HIS A 461 18.74 -25.05 23.79
N GLU A 462 18.12 -25.83 22.91
CA GLU A 462 17.94 -25.47 21.50
C GLU A 462 17.16 -24.16 21.35
N ALA A 463 16.05 -24.00 22.08
CA ALA A 463 15.28 -22.76 22.07
C ALA A 463 16.06 -21.56 22.61
N ALA A 464 16.90 -21.77 23.64
CA ALA A 464 17.79 -20.73 24.15
C ALA A 464 18.84 -20.30 23.12
N GLN A 465 19.44 -21.26 22.40
CA GLN A 465 20.41 -20.96 21.35
C GLN A 465 19.78 -20.20 20.19
N MET A 466 18.58 -20.61 19.75
CA MET A 466 17.81 -19.87 18.74
C MET A 466 17.52 -18.44 19.18
N HIS A 467 17.03 -18.26 20.41
CA HIS A 467 16.75 -16.94 20.97
C HIS A 467 18.01 -16.05 21.01
N GLN A 468 19.15 -16.60 21.42
CA GLN A 468 20.42 -15.89 21.44
C GLN A 468 20.85 -15.45 20.04
N ASN A 469 20.73 -16.33 19.04
CA ASN A 469 21.06 -16.00 17.65
C ASN A 469 20.19 -14.85 17.11
N PHE A 470 18.87 -14.93 17.29
CA PHE A 470 17.96 -13.87 16.86
C PHE A 470 18.22 -12.54 17.60
N SER A 471 18.48 -12.61 18.91
CA SER A 471 18.81 -11.44 19.72
C SER A 471 20.09 -10.76 19.25
N GLN A 472 21.14 -11.53 18.96
CA GLN A 472 22.41 -10.99 18.46
C GLN A 472 22.24 -10.32 17.10
N GLN A 473 21.52 -10.96 16.17
CA GLN A 473 21.27 -10.40 14.84
C GLN A 473 20.48 -9.08 14.92
N LEU A 474 19.41 -9.04 15.72
CA LEU A 474 18.59 -7.83 15.89
C LEU A 474 19.34 -6.70 16.62
N LEU A 475 20.25 -7.05 17.53
CA LEU A 475 21.08 -6.08 18.24
C LEU A 475 22.16 -5.49 17.33
N GLN A 476 22.82 -6.32 16.51
CA GLN A 476 23.80 -5.89 15.53
C GLN A 476 23.19 -4.84 14.58
N ASP A 477 22.06 -5.17 13.96
CA ASP A 477 21.37 -4.27 13.03
C ASP A 477 20.79 -3.04 13.76
N HIS A 478 20.34 -3.16 15.01
CA HIS A 478 19.91 -2.00 15.82
C HIS A 478 21.05 -1.00 16.03
N ILE A 479 22.24 -1.47 16.41
CA ILE A 479 23.42 -0.62 16.63
C ILE A 479 23.81 0.05 15.31
N GLU A 480 23.86 -0.72 14.22
CA GLU A 480 24.14 -0.20 12.88
C GLU A 480 23.15 0.91 12.51
N ALA A 481 21.84 0.65 12.62
CA ALA A 481 20.80 1.60 12.27
C ALA A 481 20.86 2.89 13.09
N CYS A 482 21.20 2.82 14.38
CA CYS A 482 21.33 4.01 15.23
C CYS A 482 22.64 4.78 14.99
N SER A 483 23.65 4.14 14.40
CA SER A 483 24.93 4.78 14.06
C SER A 483 24.90 5.53 12.72
N LEU A 484 23.92 5.22 11.86
CA LEU A 484 23.74 5.88 10.57
C LEU A 484 23.33 7.35 10.74
N PRO A 485 23.85 8.29 9.93
CA PRO A 485 23.48 9.69 10.01
C PRO A 485 21.99 9.91 9.71
N GLU A 486 21.40 9.08 8.85
CA GLU A 486 19.97 9.07 8.55
C GLU A 486 19.09 8.87 9.78
N HIS A 487 19.63 8.32 10.89
CA HIS A 487 18.87 8.08 12.12
C HIS A 487 18.25 9.37 12.66
N ASN A 488 18.88 10.52 12.41
CA ASN A 488 18.35 11.83 12.80
C ASN A 488 16.99 12.16 12.18
N LEU A 489 16.57 11.48 11.11
CA LEU A 489 15.24 11.63 10.52
C LEU A 489 14.11 11.44 11.53
N ILE A 490 14.32 10.66 12.61
CA ILE A 490 13.30 10.43 13.65
C ILE A 490 12.89 11.70 14.39
N THR A 491 13.71 12.75 14.34
CA THR A 491 13.43 14.05 14.98
C THR A 491 12.65 15.01 14.08
N TRP A 492 12.60 14.74 12.77
CA TRP A 492 11.94 15.60 11.79
C TRP A 492 10.42 15.36 11.79
N THR A 493 9.65 16.41 12.09
CA THR A 493 8.19 16.34 12.26
C THR A 493 7.44 17.49 11.57
N ASP A 494 8.16 18.41 10.92
CA ASP A 494 7.56 19.55 10.24
C ASP A 494 8.46 20.04 9.10
N GLY A 495 7.85 20.74 8.14
CA GLY A 495 8.51 21.28 6.96
C GLY A 495 8.91 20.22 5.91
N PRO A 496 9.62 20.64 4.86
CA PRO A 496 10.12 19.71 3.83
C PRO A 496 11.16 18.74 4.42
N PRO A 497 11.37 17.57 3.79
CA PRO A 497 12.35 16.60 4.28
C PRO A 497 13.76 17.21 4.35
N PRO A 498 14.58 16.90 5.38
CA PRO A 498 15.92 17.47 5.56
C PRO A 498 16.93 16.98 4.52
N VAL A 499 17.84 17.87 4.09
CA VAL A 499 18.78 17.66 2.96
C VAL A 499 20.15 17.12 3.41
N GLN A 500 20.55 17.38 4.65
CA GLN A 500 21.83 16.93 5.21
C GLN A 500 21.63 16.42 6.64
N PHE A 501 22.31 15.33 6.95
CA PHE A 501 22.25 14.66 8.24
C PHE A 501 23.60 14.82 8.96
N GLN A 502 23.61 15.47 10.12
CA GLN A 502 24.80 15.48 10.98
C GLN A 502 24.78 14.25 11.88
N ALA A 503 25.80 13.40 11.81
CA ALA A 503 25.89 12.24 12.69
C ALA A 503 25.81 12.66 14.17
N GLN A 504 24.86 12.10 14.93
CA GLN A 504 24.88 12.18 16.39
C GLN A 504 25.70 11.02 16.95
N ASN A 505 26.38 11.26 18.07
CA ASN A 505 27.09 10.21 18.80
C ASN A 505 26.09 9.12 19.24
N GLY A 506 26.48 7.85 19.08
CA GLY A 506 25.63 6.66 19.15
C GLY A 506 24.78 6.47 20.42
N PRO A 507 23.92 5.43 20.43
CA PRO A 507 22.78 5.34 21.33
C PRO A 507 23.15 5.34 22.82
N THR A 508 22.43 6.15 23.62
CA THR A 508 22.44 6.12 25.10
C THR A 508 21.48 5.06 25.66
N THR A 509 20.84 4.25 24.83
CA THR A 509 19.86 3.23 25.25
C THR A 509 20.58 2.01 25.81
N SER A 510 20.35 1.75 27.11
CA SER A 510 20.90 0.57 27.78
C SER A 510 20.22 -0.72 27.31
N LEU A 511 21.02 -1.80 27.23
CA LEU A 511 20.63 -3.19 26.91
C LEU A 511 19.38 -3.69 27.64
N ALA A 512 19.07 -3.15 28.82
CA ALA A 512 17.93 -3.54 29.64
C ALA A 512 16.56 -3.09 29.09
N SER A 513 16.52 -2.18 28.10
CA SER A 513 15.28 -1.66 27.51
C SER A 513 14.90 -2.31 26.17
N LEU A 514 15.80 -3.12 25.59
CA LEU A 514 15.64 -3.78 24.28
C LEU A 514 15.13 -5.23 24.40
N LEU A 515 15.30 -5.83 25.58
CA LEU A 515 14.79 -7.16 25.98
C LEU A 515 13.58 -6.99 26.90
#